data_AF-A0A7K3XNY0-F1
#
_entry.id   AF-A0A7K3XNY0-F1
#
_cell.length_a   1.000
_cell.length_b   1.000
_cell.length_c   1.000
_cell.angle_alpha   90.00
_cell.angle_beta   90.00
_cell.angle_gamma   90.00
#
_symmetry.space_group_name_H-M   'P 1'
#
loop_
_entity.id
_entity.type
_entity.pdbx_description
1 polymer ?
#
loop_
_entity_poly.entity_id
_entity_poly.type
_entity_poly.pdbx_seq_one_letter_code
_entity_poly.pdbx_strand_id
1 'polypeptide(L)' 'IAKFSALGNIAYRTGKKLVWDGVKFTNDEEANKYLIPSYREPWKLPTV' A
#
# COMPACT_ATOMS: atom_id res chain seq x y z
N ILE A 1 12.99 -5.80 -4.55
CA ILE A 1 13.35 -5.21 -3.24
C ILE A 1 12.37 -4.11 -2.80
N ALA A 2 12.15 -3.02 -3.57
CA ALA A 2 11.28 -1.92 -3.16
C ALA A 2 9.82 -2.30 -2.78
N LYS A 3 9.19 -3.21 -3.54
CA LYS A 3 7.80 -3.66 -3.25
C LYS A 3 7.67 -4.35 -1.88
N PHE A 4 8.63 -5.21 -1.52
CA PHE A 4 8.58 -5.96 -0.26
C PHE A 4 8.77 -5.02 0.95
N SER A 5 9.70 -4.08 0.85
CA SER A 5 9.89 -3.04 1.87
C SER A 5 8.64 -2.18 2.06
N ALA A 6 7.92 -1.84 0.98
CA ALA A 6 6.66 -1.11 1.08
C ALA A 6 5.58 -1.89 1.83
N LEU A 7 5.41 -3.19 1.54
CA LEU A 7 4.45 -4.04 2.27
C LEU A 7 4.78 -4.15 3.76
N GLY A 8 6.07 -4.29 4.10
CA GLY A 8 6.54 -4.29 5.49
C GLY A 8 6.23 -2.99 6.22
N ASN A 9 6.44 -1.84 5.57
CA ASN A 9 6.10 -0.53 6.14
C ASN A 9 4.60 -0.38 6.39
N ILE A 10 3.75 -0.90 5.49
CA ILE A 10 2.30 -0.85 5.68
C ILE A 10 1.89 -1.72 6.87
N ALA A 11 2.43 -2.93 6.99
CA ALA A 11 2.16 -3.80 8.13
C ALA A 11 2.60 -3.18 9.46
N TYR A 12 3.78 -2.54 9.48
CA TYR A 12 4.26 -1.82 10.66
C TYR A 12 3.34 -0.65 11.04
N ARG A 13 2.92 0.15 10.05
CA ARG A 13 2.04 1.31 10.26
C ARG A 13 0.65 0.91 10.77
N THR A 14 0.09 -0.19 10.27
CA THR A 14 -1.23 -0.67 10.70
C THR A 14 -1.16 -1.48 11.98
N GLY A 15 0.02 -1.97 12.38
CA GLY A 15 0.21 -2.84 13.54
C GLY A 15 -0.46 -4.21 13.39
N LYS A 16 -0.81 -4.59 12.16
CA LYS A 16 -1.58 -5.80 11.86
C LYS A 16 -0.74 -6.78 11.06
N LYS A 17 -1.02 -8.07 11.24
CA LYS A 17 -0.50 -9.12 10.36
C LYS A 17 -1.27 -9.09 9.05
N LEU A 18 -0.65 -8.64 7.97
CA LEU A 18 -1.27 -8.53 6.65
C LEU A 18 -0.98 -9.76 5.79
N VAL A 19 -2.00 -10.20 5.02
CA VAL A 19 -1.90 -11.32 4.07
C VAL A 19 -1.95 -10.75 2.66
N TRP A 20 -0.91 -11.02 1.87
CA TRP A 20 -0.73 -10.48 0.53
C TRP A 20 -1.02 -11.55 -0.53
N ASP A 21 -1.89 -11.25 -1.50
CA ASP A 21 -2.25 -12.17 -2.60
C ASP A 21 -1.46 -11.92 -3.91
N GLY A 22 -0.55 -10.94 -3.92
CA GLY A 22 0.15 -10.50 -5.12
C GLY A 22 -0.33 -9.13 -5.65
N VAL A 23 -1.54 -8.73 -5.27
CA VAL A 23 -2.22 -7.52 -5.78
C VAL A 23 -2.70 -6.62 -4.63
N LYS A 24 -3.24 -7.19 -3.56
CA LYS A 24 -3.82 -6.48 -2.42
C LYS A 24 -3.67 -7.28 -1.11
N PHE A 25 -3.98 -6.61 0.00
CA PHE A 25 -4.18 -7.26 1.27
C PHE A 25 -5.60 -7.86 1.32
N THR A 26 -5.70 -9.16 1.60
CA THR A 26 -6.98 -9.89 1.60
C THR A 26 -7.73 -9.78 2.91
N ASN A 27 -7.03 -9.42 3.98
CA ASN A 27 -7.56 -9.43 5.33
C ASN A 27 -7.76 -8.03 5.94
N ASP A 28 -7.37 -6.97 5.23
CA ASP A 28 -7.51 -5.60 5.72
C ASP A 28 -7.69 -4.59 4.56
N GLU A 29 -8.87 -3.98 4.49
CA GLU A 29 -9.19 -2.97 3.47
C GLU A 29 -8.54 -1.61 3.74
N GLU A 30 -8.25 -1.29 5.01
CA GLU A 30 -7.61 -0.03 5.38
C GLU A 30 -6.14 -0.04 4.95
N ALA A 31 -5.47 -1.20 5.08
CA ALA A 31 -4.12 -1.40 4.58
C ALA A 31 -4.01 -1.16 3.07
N ASN A 32 -5.05 -1.49 2.31
CA ASN A 32 -5.08 -1.27 0.86
C ASN A 32 -5.08 0.22 0.48
N LYS A 33 -5.52 1.13 1.36
CA LYS A 33 -5.43 2.58 1.13
C LYS A 33 -4.00 3.09 1.04
N TYR A 34 -3.04 2.36 1.61
CA TYR A 34 -1.63 2.70 1.56
C TYR A 34 -0.90 2.12 0.33
N LEU A 35 -1.54 1.24 -0.45
CA LEU A 35 -0.97 0.72 -1.69
C LEU A 35 -0.93 1.79 -2.80
N ILE A 36 -1.91 2.69 -2.79
CA ILE A 36 -2.02 3.77 -3.77
C ILE A 36 -1.85 5.10 -3.03
N PRO A 37 -0.76 5.85 -3.28
CA PRO A 37 -0.58 7.15 -2.66
C PRO A 37 -1.65 8.13 -3.16
N SER A 38 -2.30 8.84 -2.23
CA SER A 38 -3.16 9.97 -2.61
C SER A 38 -2.28 11.18 -2.91
N TYR A 39 -2.19 11.57 -4.17
CA TYR A 39 -1.50 12.79 -4.55
C TYR A 39 -2.36 14.02 -4.26
N ARG A 40 -1.73 15.09 -3.80
CA ARG A 40 -2.36 16.39 -3.56
C ARG A 40 -2.38 17.19 -4.87
N GLU A 41 -3.50 17.87 -5.15
CA GLU A 41 -3.59 18.74 -6.33
C GLU A 41 -2.54 19.87 -6.32
N PRO A 42 -1.97 20.23 -7.50
CA PRO A 42 -2.27 19.70 -8.84
C PRO A 42 -1.47 18.45 -9.23
N TRP A 43 -0.71 17.84 -8.32
CA TRP A 43 0.16 16.70 -8.63
C TRP A 43 -0.65 15.44 -8.91
N LYS A 44 -0.30 14.73 -9.98
CA LYS A 44 -0.91 13.46 -10.38
C LYS A 44 0.19 12.47 -10.77
N LEU A 45 -0.06 11.19 -10.54
CA LEU A 45 0.83 10.13 -11.01
C LEU A 45 0.83 10.14 -12.55
N PRO A 46 2.00 10.23 -13.22
CA PRO A 46 2.06 10.14 -14.66
C PRO A 46 1.68 8.73 -15.11
N THR A 47 0.65 8.62 -15.95
CA THR A 47 0.33 7.39 -16.67
C THR A 47 1.27 7.26 -17.87
N VAL A 48 2.13 6.24 -17.86
CA VAL A 48 2.97 5.83 -19.00
C VAL A 48 2.27 4.73 -19.78
#